data_AF-A0ABC8TAM3-F1
#
_entry.id   AF-A0ABC8TAM3-F1
#
_cell.length_a   1.000
_cell.length_b   1.000
_cell.length_c   1.000
_cell.angle_alpha   90.00
_cell.angle_beta   90.00
_cell.angle_gamma   90.00
#
_symmetry.space_group_name_H-M   'P 1'
#
loop_
_entity.id
_entity.type
_entity.pdbx_description
1 polymer ?
#
loop_
_entity_poly.entity_id
_entity_poly.type
_entity_poly.pdbx_seq_one_letter_code
_entity_poly.pdbx_strand_id
1 'polypeptide(L)'
;MGSYRICLGFTRKYKVTEAGPPVDVKKVFKKYSDGGTQMSAEQLRQFLVEVQGNDKAKISHAEDIVRQILQKRHHSAQSTRSTLTLGDFHHYLFDADLNPPIGTEVHHDMSAPLSHYFIYTGHNSYLTGNQLTSNCSDVPIIKALKKGVRVIELDLWPAKNDVHVLHGRTVTTPVELERCLKSIKKYAFSASPYPAIITLEDHLTPDLQAK
;
A
#
# COMPACT_ATOMS: atom_id res chain seq x y z
N MET A 1 -18.30 13.64 -15.28
CA MET A 1 -19.73 13.39 -15.62
C MET A 1 -19.88 11.91 -15.93
N GLY A 2 -20.65 11.16 -15.14
CA GLY A 2 -21.01 9.78 -15.47
C GLY A 2 -22.26 9.76 -16.34
N SER A 3 -22.22 9.05 -17.48
CA SER A 3 -23.39 8.82 -18.32
C SER A 3 -23.79 7.35 -18.18
N TYR A 4 -25.03 7.10 -17.77
CA TYR A 4 -25.58 5.75 -17.68
C TYR A 4 -26.77 5.64 -18.65
N ARG A 5 -26.77 4.60 -19.47
CA ARG A 5 -27.92 4.24 -20.31
C ARG A 5 -28.93 3.52 -19.45
N ILE A 6 -30.18 4.01 -19.43
CA ILE A 6 -31.31 3.28 -18.85
C ILE A 6 -32.14 2.76 -20.02
N CYS A 7 -32.77 1.59 -19.83
CA CYS A 7 -33.56 0.89 -20.85
C CYS A 7 -34.50 1.81 -21.63
N LEU A 8 -34.64 1.55 -22.94
CA LEU A 8 -35.38 2.34 -23.95
C LEU A 8 -34.64 3.57 -24.55
N GLY A 9 -33.31 3.60 -24.53
CA GLY A 9 -32.54 4.58 -25.32
C GLY A 9 -32.45 5.99 -24.71
N PHE A 10 -33.06 6.20 -23.55
CA PHE A 10 -32.93 7.46 -22.80
C PHE A 10 -31.58 7.51 -22.07
N THR A 11 -30.77 8.53 -22.39
CA THR A 11 -29.50 8.78 -21.71
C THR A 11 -29.74 9.82 -20.62
N ARG A 12 -29.69 9.42 -19.35
CA ARG A 12 -29.85 10.35 -18.22
C ARG A 12 -28.47 10.80 -17.77
N LYS A 13 -28.17 12.08 -17.97
CA LYS A 13 -26.94 12.70 -17.48
C LYS A 13 -27.13 13.06 -16.01
N TYR A 14 -26.47 12.34 -15.11
CA TYR A 14 -26.38 12.75 -13.72
C TYR A 14 -25.20 13.71 -13.57
N LYS A 15 -25.48 14.93 -13.13
CA LYS A 15 -24.45 15.83 -12.65
C LYS A 15 -24.03 15.30 -11.28
N VAL A 16 -23.01 14.46 -11.26
CA VAL A 16 -22.28 14.16 -10.01
C VAL A 16 -21.58 15.45 -9.63
N THR A 17 -22.25 16.26 -8.82
CA THR A 17 -21.63 17.37 -8.12
C THR A 17 -20.82 16.74 -7.01
N GLU A 18 -19.49 16.90 -7.02
CA GLU A 18 -18.70 16.56 -5.84
C GLU A 18 -19.31 17.26 -4.63
N ALA A 19 -19.58 16.50 -3.58
CA ALA A 19 -20.04 17.09 -2.34
C ALA A 19 -18.97 18.09 -1.89
N GLY A 20 -19.38 19.34 -1.66
CA GLY A 20 -18.48 20.35 -1.13
C GLY A 20 -17.95 19.94 0.25
N PRO A 21 -16.92 20.64 0.75
CA PRO A 21 -16.34 20.35 2.06
C PRO A 21 -17.43 20.27 3.16
N PRO A 22 -17.43 19.20 3.99
CA PRO A 22 -18.39 19.05 5.08
C PRO A 22 -18.27 20.18 6.13
N VAL A 23 -19.27 20.27 7.03
CA VAL A 23 -19.40 21.40 7.97
C VAL A 23 -18.24 21.47 8.96
N ASP A 24 -17.77 20.33 9.45
CA ASP A 24 -16.60 20.20 10.31
C ASP A 24 -15.31 20.66 9.61
N VAL A 25 -15.07 20.25 8.36
CA VAL A 25 -13.93 20.72 7.55
C VAL A 25 -13.97 22.23 7.38
N LYS A 26 -15.13 22.81 7.09
CA LYS A 26 -15.31 24.27 6.99
C LYS A 26 -14.99 24.98 8.31
N LYS A 27 -15.43 24.42 9.45
CA LYS A 27 -15.18 24.98 10.79
C LYS A 27 -13.68 24.95 11.12
N VAL A 28 -13.02 23.82 10.86
CA VAL A 28 -11.58 23.67 11.07
C VAL A 28 -10.80 24.66 10.20
N PHE A 29 -11.10 24.71 8.89
CA PHE A 29 -10.45 25.67 7.99
C PHE A 29 -10.61 27.11 8.50
N LYS A 30 -11.84 27.52 8.86
CA LYS A 30 -12.12 28.86 9.37
C LYS A 30 -11.37 29.17 10.68
N LYS A 31 -11.22 28.19 11.57
CA LYS A 31 -10.46 28.34 12.82
C LYS A 31 -8.99 28.64 12.51
N TYR A 32 -8.36 27.83 11.66
CA TYR A 32 -6.92 27.94 11.40
C TYR A 32 -6.58 29.01 10.34
N SER A 33 -7.54 29.50 9.56
CA SER A 33 -7.35 30.63 8.64
C SER A 33 -7.65 32.00 9.27
N ASP A 34 -7.85 32.07 10.59
CA ASP A 34 -8.27 33.28 11.33
C ASP A 34 -9.54 33.92 10.74
N GLY A 35 -10.48 33.09 10.29
CA GLY A 35 -11.71 33.53 9.62
C GLY A 35 -11.54 33.90 8.14
N GLY A 36 -10.31 33.87 7.62
CA GLY A 36 -9.98 34.21 6.24
C GLY A 36 -10.39 33.16 5.21
N THR A 37 -10.29 33.53 3.93
CA THR A 37 -10.59 32.64 2.79
C THR A 37 -9.38 31.84 2.31
N GLN A 38 -8.21 32.10 2.88
CA GLN A 38 -6.95 31.45 2.55
C GLN A 38 -6.21 31.04 3.83
N MET A 39 -5.49 29.93 3.75
CA MET A 39 -4.66 29.38 4.83
C MET A 39 -3.19 29.41 4.41
N SER A 40 -2.33 30.06 5.19
CA SER A 40 -0.88 30.09 4.98
C SER A 40 -0.21 28.77 5.39
N ALA A 41 1.06 28.58 5.02
CA ALA A 41 1.84 27.44 5.48
C ALA A 41 2.01 27.41 7.01
N GLU A 42 2.14 28.57 7.67
CA GLU A 42 2.24 28.64 9.13
C GLU A 42 0.92 28.25 9.81
N GLN A 43 -0.21 28.71 9.26
CA GLN A 43 -1.54 28.30 9.71
C GLN A 43 -1.79 26.80 9.51
N LEU A 44 -1.36 26.25 8.37
CA LEU A 44 -1.38 24.81 8.13
C LEU A 44 -0.51 24.07 9.14
N ARG A 45 0.71 24.55 9.42
CA ARG A 45 1.61 23.98 10.43
C ARG A 45 0.93 23.89 11.79
N GLN A 46 0.20 24.94 12.20
CA GLN A 46 -0.55 24.93 13.46
C GLN A 46 -1.66 23.85 13.46
N PHE A 47 -2.37 23.66 12.34
CA PHE A 47 -3.32 22.56 12.20
C PHE A 47 -2.65 21.18 12.32
N LEU A 48 -1.48 20.98 11.71
CA LEU A 48 -0.73 19.72 11.79
C LEU A 48 -0.33 19.38 13.23
N VAL A 49 0.08 20.38 14.00
CA VAL A 49 0.44 20.19 15.42
C VAL A 49 -0.82 19.91 16.25
N GLU A 50 -1.79 20.82 16.23
CA GLU A 50 -2.92 20.78 17.18
C GLU A 50 -3.96 19.70 16.87
N VAL A 51 -4.16 19.36 15.60
CA VAL A 51 -5.23 18.44 15.18
C VAL A 51 -4.69 17.10 14.71
N GLN A 52 -3.56 17.08 14.01
CA GLN A 52 -2.97 15.83 13.49
C GLN A 52 -1.93 15.22 14.45
N GLY A 53 -1.66 15.85 15.60
CA GLY A 53 -0.73 15.34 16.61
C GLY A 53 0.73 15.30 16.13
N ASN A 54 1.08 16.10 15.12
CA ASN A 54 2.45 16.20 14.63
C ASN A 54 3.22 17.27 15.40
N ASP A 55 3.60 16.96 16.64
CA ASP A 55 4.27 17.89 17.57
C ASP A 55 5.59 18.49 17.03
N LYS A 56 6.20 17.82 16.04
CA LYS A 56 7.47 18.21 15.42
C LYS A 56 7.29 18.79 14.02
N ALA A 57 6.07 19.15 13.61
CA ALA A 57 5.79 19.72 12.30
C ALA A 57 6.59 21.01 12.06
N LYS A 58 7.50 20.96 11.09
CA LYS A 58 8.32 22.10 10.66
C LYS A 58 7.57 22.93 9.62
N ILE A 59 7.85 24.24 9.60
CA ILE A 59 7.29 25.15 8.58
C ILE A 59 7.64 24.71 7.15
N SER A 60 8.88 24.24 6.92
CA SER A 60 9.32 23.74 5.62
C SER A 60 8.45 22.59 5.09
N HIS A 61 8.00 21.71 5.99
CA HIS A 61 7.11 20.60 5.62
C HIS A 61 5.71 21.11 5.23
N ALA A 62 5.17 22.07 5.98
CA ALA A 62 3.90 22.69 5.62
C ALA A 62 3.99 23.45 4.28
N GLU A 63 5.08 24.18 4.03
CA GLU A 63 5.36 24.84 2.74
C GLU A 63 5.43 23.82 1.59
N ASP A 64 6.08 22.68 1.80
CA ASP A 64 6.15 21.59 0.82
C ASP A 64 4.77 21.00 0.52
N ILE A 65 3.92 20.81 1.53
CA ILE A 65 2.52 20.36 1.34
C ILE A 65 1.76 21.39 0.52
N VAL A 66 1.82 22.68 0.87
CA VAL A 66 1.11 23.74 0.14
C VAL A 66 1.55 23.75 -1.33
N ARG A 67 2.86 23.71 -1.59
CA ARG A 67 3.41 23.68 -2.95
C ARG A 67 2.90 22.48 -3.74
N GLN A 68 2.94 21.29 -3.17
CA GLN A 68 2.53 20.06 -3.86
C GLN A 68 1.02 20.03 -4.15
N ILE A 69 0.18 20.45 -3.21
CA ILE A 69 -1.27 20.56 -3.43
C ILE A 69 -1.58 21.56 -4.55
N LEU A 70 -0.93 22.72 -4.53
CA LEU A 70 -1.14 23.73 -5.56
C LEU A 70 -0.70 23.24 -6.94
N GLN A 71 0.43 22.54 -7.03
CA GLN A 71 0.90 21.91 -8.28
C GLN A 71 -0.05 20.82 -8.78
N LYS A 72 -0.57 19.95 -7.88
CA LYS A 72 -1.50 18.87 -8.23
C LYS A 72 -2.85 19.41 -8.72
N ARG A 73 -3.36 20.50 -8.13
CA ARG A 73 -4.72 21.00 -8.40
C ARG A 73 -4.80 22.12 -9.42
N HIS A 74 -3.78 22.95 -9.49
CA HIS A 74 -3.74 24.12 -10.34
C HIS A 74 -2.55 23.95 -11.27
N HIS A 75 -2.75 23.26 -12.40
CA HIS A 75 -1.75 22.95 -13.45
C HIS A 75 -1.06 24.19 -14.08
N SER A 76 -1.20 25.38 -13.50
CA SER A 76 -0.56 26.60 -13.97
C SER A 76 0.87 26.69 -13.45
N ALA A 77 1.83 26.77 -14.38
CA ALA A 77 3.28 26.78 -14.14
C ALA A 77 3.81 28.00 -13.34
N GLN A 78 2.93 28.85 -12.80
CA GLN A 78 3.27 30.14 -12.20
C GLN A 78 2.29 30.57 -11.09
N SER A 79 1.76 29.62 -10.32
CA SER A 79 1.06 30.00 -9.09
C SER A 79 2.08 30.55 -8.09
N THR A 80 2.23 31.88 -8.02
CA THR A 80 2.95 32.61 -6.95
C THR A 80 2.24 32.50 -5.60
N ARG A 81 1.08 31.84 -5.58
CA ARG A 81 0.26 31.63 -4.41
C ARG A 81 0.97 30.66 -3.46
N SER A 82 1.12 31.09 -2.22
CA SER A 82 1.72 30.31 -1.12
C SER A 82 0.68 29.92 -0.06
N THR A 83 -0.60 29.85 -0.45
CA THR A 83 -1.73 29.68 0.46
C THR A 83 -2.79 28.75 -0.11
N LEU A 84 -3.46 27.99 0.77
CA LEU A 84 -4.53 27.06 0.42
C LEU A 84 -5.91 27.73 0.51
N THR A 85 -6.79 27.49 -0.46
CA THR A 85 -8.24 27.73 -0.29
C THR A 85 -8.86 26.63 0.57
N LEU A 86 -10.11 26.82 1.02
CA LEU A 86 -10.91 25.74 1.63
C LEU A 86 -10.97 24.50 0.75
N GLY A 87 -11.07 24.69 -0.57
CA GLY A 87 -11.06 23.58 -1.51
C GLY A 87 -9.73 22.84 -1.50
N ASP A 88 -8.61 23.55 -1.41
CA ASP A 88 -7.27 22.95 -1.44
C ASP A 88 -6.98 22.21 -0.14
N PHE A 89 -7.37 22.79 1.00
CA PHE A 89 -7.32 22.13 2.30
C PHE A 89 -8.19 20.86 2.33
N HIS A 90 -9.42 20.92 1.82
CA HIS A 90 -10.27 19.74 1.74
C HIS A 90 -9.65 18.63 0.88
N HIS A 91 -9.00 18.99 -0.23
CA HIS A 91 -8.28 18.02 -1.05
C HIS A 91 -7.09 17.41 -0.31
N TYR A 92 -6.31 18.24 0.39
CA TYR A 92 -5.18 17.79 1.21
C TYR A 92 -5.59 16.74 2.24
N LEU A 93 -6.72 16.91 2.93
CA LEU A 93 -7.18 15.95 3.94
C LEU A 93 -7.34 14.51 3.42
N PHE A 94 -7.58 14.35 2.11
CA PHE A 94 -7.75 13.06 1.44
C PHE A 94 -6.60 12.71 0.49
N ASP A 95 -5.54 13.50 0.43
CA ASP A 95 -4.37 13.20 -0.39
C ASP A 95 -3.55 12.11 0.30
N ALA A 96 -3.57 10.89 -0.24
CA ALA A 96 -2.93 9.73 0.39
C ALA A 96 -1.40 9.82 0.46
N ASP A 97 -0.77 10.68 -0.35
CA ASP A 97 0.68 10.87 -0.33
C ASP A 97 1.08 11.92 0.72
N LEU A 98 0.27 12.97 0.86
CA LEU A 98 0.57 14.13 1.71
C LEU A 98 -0.07 14.05 3.10
N ASN A 99 -1.16 13.31 3.24
CA ASN A 99 -1.89 13.09 4.49
C ASN A 99 -2.30 11.61 4.64
N PRO A 100 -1.34 10.67 4.69
CA PRO A 100 -1.66 9.27 4.86
C PRO A 100 -2.31 9.04 6.24
N PRO A 101 -3.30 8.13 6.35
CA PRO A 101 -3.97 7.87 7.62
C PRO A 101 -3.05 7.25 8.68
N ILE A 102 -1.98 6.59 8.25
CA ILE A 102 -0.93 6.01 9.09
C ILE A 102 0.41 6.33 8.42
N GLY A 103 1.40 6.76 9.19
CA GLY A 103 2.75 7.01 8.68
C GLY A 103 3.38 5.76 8.06
N THR A 104 4.32 5.97 7.14
CA THR A 104 5.07 4.88 6.48
C THR A 104 6.18 4.32 7.36
N GLU A 105 6.53 5.02 8.43
CA GLU A 105 7.61 4.66 9.33
C GLU A 105 7.17 3.64 10.39
N VAL A 106 8.12 2.79 10.77
CA VAL A 106 7.95 1.85 11.88
C VAL A 106 7.86 2.64 13.18
N HIS A 107 6.77 2.46 13.91
CA HIS A 107 6.48 3.17 15.16
C HIS A 107 6.18 2.25 16.35
N HIS A 108 6.01 0.95 16.12
CA HIS A 108 5.85 -0.04 17.18
C HIS A 108 7.22 -0.45 17.76
N ASP A 109 7.22 -0.96 18.99
CA ASP A 109 8.38 -1.66 19.53
C ASP A 109 8.62 -2.92 18.71
N MET A 110 9.80 -3.01 18.08
CA MET A 110 10.20 -4.14 17.23
C MET A 110 11.21 -5.07 17.92
N SER A 111 11.35 -4.97 19.24
CA SER A 111 12.25 -5.79 20.07
C SER A 111 11.52 -6.88 20.87
N ALA A 112 10.19 -6.85 20.93
CA ALA A 112 9.39 -7.88 21.60
C ALA A 112 9.49 -9.25 20.88
N PRO A 113 9.11 -10.37 21.54
CA PRO A 113 9.09 -11.70 20.91
C PRO A 113 8.20 -11.77 19.66
N LEU A 114 8.58 -12.62 18.69
CA LEU A 114 7.87 -12.75 17.40
C LEU A 114 6.37 -13.05 17.55
N SER A 115 5.97 -13.79 18.59
CA SER A 115 4.58 -14.15 18.88
C SER A 115 3.68 -12.96 19.24
N HIS A 116 4.24 -11.77 19.48
CA HIS A 116 3.48 -10.57 19.81
C HIS A 116 3.03 -9.77 18.57
N TYR A 117 3.45 -10.17 17.36
CA TYR A 117 3.16 -9.44 16.14
C TYR A 117 2.21 -10.21 15.22
N PHE A 118 1.33 -9.48 14.55
CA PHE A 118 0.68 -9.99 13.36
C PHE A 118 1.69 -10.02 12.21
N ILE A 119 1.82 -11.17 11.55
CA ILE A 119 2.76 -11.35 10.44
C ILE A 119 1.95 -11.46 9.14
N TYR A 120 2.31 -10.65 8.15
CA TYR A 120 1.67 -10.72 6.84
C TYR A 120 2.13 -12.00 6.10
N THR A 121 1.23 -12.96 5.96
CA THR A 121 1.53 -14.30 5.43
C THR A 121 0.96 -14.51 4.02
N GLY A 122 1.66 -15.29 3.20
CA GLY A 122 1.15 -15.84 1.96
C GLY A 122 0.88 -17.34 2.11
N HIS A 123 -0.21 -17.83 1.51
CA HIS A 123 -0.56 -19.24 1.47
C HIS A 123 -0.46 -19.76 0.02
N ASN A 124 0.17 -20.92 -0.19
CA ASN A 124 0.51 -21.48 -1.49
C ASN A 124 1.10 -20.42 -2.42
N SER A 125 2.16 -19.75 -1.94
CA SER A 125 2.70 -18.50 -2.50
C SER A 125 3.25 -18.64 -3.93
N TYR A 126 3.44 -19.88 -4.37
CA TYR A 126 3.90 -20.25 -5.70
C TYR A 126 2.77 -20.32 -6.75
N LEU A 127 1.49 -20.37 -6.36
CA LEU A 127 0.37 -20.49 -7.30
C LEU A 127 0.13 -19.18 -8.08
N THR A 128 -0.02 -19.27 -9.40
CA THR A 128 -0.35 -18.11 -10.24
C THR A 128 -1.84 -17.83 -10.32
N GLY A 129 -2.69 -18.71 -9.77
CA GLY A 129 -4.15 -18.62 -9.86
C GLY A 129 -4.85 -19.51 -8.84
N ASN A 130 -5.71 -20.42 -9.34
CA ASN A 130 -6.52 -21.29 -8.50
C ASN A 130 -5.75 -22.51 -7.95
N GLN A 131 -6.34 -23.17 -6.95
CA GLN A 131 -5.76 -24.29 -6.22
C GLN A 131 -5.69 -25.61 -7.02
N LEU A 132 -6.38 -25.77 -8.15
CA LEU A 132 -6.55 -27.08 -8.79
C LEU A 132 -5.80 -27.24 -10.11
N THR A 133 -5.76 -26.18 -10.93
CA THR A 133 -5.34 -26.26 -12.33
C THR A 133 -4.42 -25.13 -12.78
N SER A 134 -4.09 -24.18 -11.89
CA SER A 134 -3.20 -23.07 -12.27
C SER A 134 -1.73 -23.49 -12.30
N ASN A 135 -0.87 -22.63 -12.83
CA ASN A 135 0.56 -22.91 -12.86
C ASN A 135 1.23 -22.51 -11.54
N CYS A 136 2.39 -23.10 -11.28
CA CYS A 136 3.29 -22.65 -10.22
C CYS A 136 4.41 -21.80 -10.80
N SER A 137 4.83 -20.77 -10.06
CA SER A 137 5.90 -19.86 -10.48
C SER A 137 6.50 -19.11 -9.29
N ASP A 138 7.70 -18.58 -9.46
CA ASP A 138 8.32 -17.64 -8.54
C ASP A 138 7.76 -16.21 -8.67
N VAL A 139 7.06 -15.88 -9.75
CA VAL A 139 6.44 -14.56 -9.97
C VAL A 139 5.48 -14.13 -8.85
N PRO A 140 4.50 -14.95 -8.40
CA PRO A 140 3.63 -14.58 -7.27
C PRO A 140 4.42 -14.40 -5.96
N ILE A 141 5.49 -15.17 -5.73
CA ILE A 141 6.41 -15.00 -4.59
C ILE A 141 7.08 -13.62 -4.64
N ILE A 142 7.65 -13.24 -5.79
CA ILE A 142 8.27 -11.92 -5.99
C ILE A 142 7.26 -10.80 -5.71
N LYS A 143 6.02 -10.95 -6.23
CA LYS A 143 4.95 -9.97 -6.03
C LYS A 143 4.55 -9.87 -4.55
N ALA A 144 4.47 -10.99 -3.84
CA ALA A 144 4.17 -11.03 -2.41
C ALA A 144 5.25 -10.32 -1.59
N LEU A 145 6.53 -10.63 -1.83
CA LEU A 145 7.67 -10.01 -1.14
C LEU A 145 7.75 -8.50 -1.37
N LYS A 146 7.52 -8.04 -2.62
CA LYS A 146 7.45 -6.61 -2.94
C LYS A 146 6.27 -5.87 -2.27
N LYS A 147 5.23 -6.60 -1.89
CA LYS A 147 4.09 -6.07 -1.11
C LYS A 147 4.29 -6.14 0.40
N GLY A 148 5.44 -6.66 0.87
CA GLY A 148 5.74 -6.76 2.30
C GLY A 148 5.30 -8.07 2.97
N VAL A 149 4.81 -9.08 2.23
CA VAL A 149 4.54 -10.42 2.80
C VAL A 149 5.82 -10.98 3.40
N ARG A 150 5.76 -11.48 4.64
CA ARG A 150 6.90 -11.99 5.43
C ARG A 150 6.94 -13.51 5.55
N VAL A 151 5.84 -14.21 5.28
CA VAL A 151 5.82 -15.69 5.25
C VAL A 151 5.54 -16.17 3.85
N ILE A 152 6.44 -16.98 3.29
CA ILE A 152 6.31 -17.60 1.98
C ILE A 152 6.24 -19.12 2.16
N GLU A 153 5.15 -19.70 1.68
CA GLU A 153 4.91 -21.15 1.69
C GLU A 153 5.40 -21.82 0.39
N LEU A 154 6.08 -22.96 0.53
CA LEU A 154 6.57 -23.82 -0.53
C LEU A 154 6.24 -25.29 -0.23
N ASP A 155 5.46 -25.91 -1.11
CA ASP A 155 5.10 -27.33 -0.98
C ASP A 155 6.08 -28.17 -1.77
N LEU A 156 6.93 -28.92 -1.08
CA LEU A 156 8.05 -29.64 -1.67
C LEU A 156 7.65 -31.05 -2.08
N TRP A 157 7.86 -31.38 -3.35
CA TRP A 157 7.54 -32.70 -3.89
C TRP A 157 8.72 -33.31 -4.67
N PRO A 158 8.91 -34.64 -4.59
CA PRO A 158 9.93 -35.32 -5.37
C PRO A 158 9.76 -35.17 -6.88
N ALA A 159 10.85 -34.86 -7.59
CA ALA A 159 10.91 -34.79 -9.04
C ALA A 159 12.13 -35.55 -9.58
N LYS A 160 11.99 -36.83 -9.90
CA LYS A 160 13.09 -37.75 -10.30
C LYS A 160 14.31 -37.67 -9.35
N ASN A 161 15.25 -36.74 -9.61
CA ASN A 161 16.47 -36.51 -8.83
C ASN A 161 16.54 -35.08 -8.25
N ASP A 162 15.44 -34.32 -8.25
CA ASP A 162 15.36 -32.92 -7.82
C ASP A 162 14.07 -32.66 -7.01
N VAL A 163 13.87 -31.42 -6.57
CA VAL A 163 12.72 -30.96 -5.79
C VAL A 163 11.93 -29.91 -6.55
N HIS A 164 10.65 -30.20 -6.76
CA HIS A 164 9.69 -29.25 -7.32
C HIS A 164 8.80 -28.66 -6.23
N VAL A 165 8.25 -27.48 -6.52
CA VAL A 165 7.19 -26.84 -5.78
C VAL A 165 5.89 -26.91 -6.57
N LEU A 166 4.85 -27.51 -5.98
CA LEU A 166 3.50 -27.59 -6.55
C LEU A 166 2.45 -27.95 -5.51
N HIS A 167 1.18 -27.73 -5.84
CA HIS A 167 0.09 -28.16 -4.98
C HIS A 167 -0.20 -29.65 -5.20
N GLY A 168 0.10 -30.45 -4.19
CA GLY A 168 -0.01 -31.90 -4.23
C GLY A 168 -1.40 -32.41 -4.60
N ARG A 169 -1.45 -33.56 -5.30
CA ARG A 169 -2.71 -34.22 -5.70
C ARG A 169 -3.65 -33.35 -6.57
N THR A 170 -3.10 -32.35 -7.26
CA THR A 170 -3.82 -31.51 -8.21
C THR A 170 -3.18 -31.54 -9.60
N VAL A 171 -3.68 -30.72 -10.53
CA VAL A 171 -3.18 -30.61 -11.91
C VAL A 171 -2.37 -29.32 -12.09
N THR A 172 -1.83 -28.75 -11.01
CA THR A 172 -0.96 -27.57 -11.11
C THR A 172 0.37 -27.93 -11.75
N THR A 173 0.88 -27.09 -12.66
CA THR A 173 2.20 -27.31 -13.25
C THR A 173 3.31 -26.89 -12.26
N PRO A 174 4.37 -27.67 -12.08
CA PRO A 174 5.37 -27.42 -11.04
C PRO A 174 6.35 -26.29 -11.39
N VAL A 175 7.09 -25.81 -10.38
CA VAL A 175 8.25 -24.93 -10.53
C VAL A 175 9.44 -25.46 -9.71
N GLU A 176 10.66 -25.29 -10.20
CA GLU A 176 11.88 -25.71 -9.49
C GLU A 176 12.04 -24.99 -8.14
N LEU A 177 12.37 -25.75 -7.08
CA LEU A 177 12.65 -25.17 -5.76
C LEU A 177 13.77 -24.13 -5.82
N GLU A 178 14.86 -24.42 -6.54
CA GLU A 178 16.01 -23.52 -6.66
C GLU A 178 15.60 -22.15 -7.22
N ARG A 179 14.66 -22.13 -8.17
CA ARG A 179 14.14 -20.89 -8.76
C ARG A 179 13.36 -20.07 -7.73
N CYS A 180 12.49 -20.72 -6.94
CA CYS A 180 11.78 -20.07 -5.84
C CYS A 180 12.75 -19.48 -4.81
N LEU A 181 13.74 -20.26 -4.37
CA LEU A 181 14.74 -19.82 -3.38
C LEU A 181 15.61 -18.67 -3.88
N LYS A 182 16.04 -18.68 -5.15
CA LYS A 182 16.77 -17.56 -5.78
C LYS A 182 15.95 -16.26 -5.76
N SER A 183 14.65 -16.35 -6.07
CA SER A 183 13.74 -15.22 -6.02
C SER A 183 13.49 -14.74 -4.59
N ILE A 184 13.31 -15.65 -3.62
CA ILE A 184 13.20 -15.28 -2.20
C ILE A 184 14.47 -14.55 -1.74
N LYS A 185 15.65 -15.13 -2.00
CA LYS A 185 16.94 -14.51 -1.65
C LYS A 185 17.08 -13.09 -2.19
N LYS A 186 16.63 -12.85 -3.43
CA LYS A 186 16.74 -11.54 -4.09
C LYS A 186 15.76 -10.50 -3.53
N TYR A 187 14.56 -10.92 -3.13
CA TYR A 187 13.46 -9.99 -2.81
C TYR A 187 13.01 -10.00 -1.34
N ALA A 188 13.53 -10.91 -0.50
CA ALA A 188 13.11 -11.07 0.89
C ALA A 188 13.09 -9.74 1.65
N PHE A 189 14.08 -8.88 1.42
CA PHE A 189 14.24 -7.62 2.14
C PHE A 189 13.96 -6.37 1.29
N SER A 190 13.34 -6.51 0.11
CA SER A 190 13.13 -5.35 -0.78
C SER A 190 12.09 -4.35 -0.28
N ALA A 191 11.13 -4.80 0.53
CA ALA A 191 10.04 -3.97 1.05
C ALA A 191 10.10 -3.81 2.59
N SER A 192 10.93 -4.59 3.27
CA SER A 192 11.01 -4.59 4.73
C SER A 192 12.32 -5.20 5.21
N PRO A 193 12.99 -4.63 6.23
CA PRO A 193 14.22 -5.18 6.80
C PRO A 193 13.96 -6.34 7.78
N TYR A 194 12.71 -6.59 8.16
CA TYR A 194 12.35 -7.60 9.16
C TYR A 194 12.42 -9.03 8.61
N PRO A 195 12.54 -10.04 9.49
CA PRO A 195 12.72 -11.43 9.10
C PRO A 195 11.69 -11.91 8.07
N ALA A 196 12.17 -12.70 7.11
CA ALA A 196 11.33 -13.50 6.23
C ALA A 196 11.32 -14.94 6.76
N ILE A 197 10.14 -15.56 6.76
CA ILE A 197 9.90 -16.94 7.19
C ILE A 197 9.53 -17.73 5.93
N ILE A 198 10.14 -18.90 5.78
CA ILE A 198 9.79 -19.84 4.72
C ILE A 198 9.16 -21.04 5.41
N THR A 199 7.91 -21.36 5.06
CA THR A 199 7.27 -22.60 5.49
C THR A 199 7.44 -23.63 4.39
N LEU A 200 7.97 -24.80 4.76
CA LEU A 200 8.20 -25.92 3.86
C LEU A 200 7.18 -27.00 4.19
N GLU A 201 6.24 -27.25 3.29
CA GLU A 201 5.38 -28.43 3.38
C GLU A 201 6.10 -29.60 2.71
N ASP A 202 6.73 -30.43 3.53
CA ASP A 202 7.72 -31.41 3.07
C ASP A 202 7.10 -32.78 2.75
N HIS A 203 7.10 -33.17 1.47
CA HIS A 203 6.73 -34.51 0.99
C HIS A 203 7.91 -35.29 0.42
N LEU A 204 9.14 -34.90 0.76
CA LEU A 204 10.36 -35.45 0.18
C LEU A 204 10.79 -36.77 0.82
N THR A 205 11.59 -37.53 0.07
CA THR A 205 12.36 -38.64 0.62
C THR A 205 13.63 -38.13 1.29
N PRO A 206 14.24 -38.88 2.23
CA PRO A 206 15.43 -38.42 2.96
C PRO A 206 16.62 -38.02 2.08
N ASP A 207 16.82 -38.68 0.94
CA ASP A 207 17.87 -38.36 -0.03
C ASP A 207 17.65 -37.03 -0.73
N LEU A 208 16.39 -36.62 -0.92
CA LEU A 208 16.03 -35.33 -1.49
C LEU A 208 16.03 -34.22 -0.41
N GLN A 209 15.67 -34.53 0.84
CA GLN A 209 15.77 -33.58 1.97
C GLN A 209 17.22 -33.18 2.27
N ALA A 210 18.18 -34.08 2.02
CA ALA A 210 19.59 -33.83 2.30
C ALA A 210 20.29 -32.93 1.25
N LYS A 211 19.64 -32.65 0.12
CA LYS A 211 20.15 -31.77 -0.93
C LYS A 211 19.90 -30.29 -0.61
#